data_AF-A0A7J8S413-F1
#
_entry.id   AF-A0A7J8S413-F1
#
_cell.length_a   1.000
_cell.length_b   1.000
_cell.length_c   1.000
_cell.angle_alpha   90.00
_cell.angle_beta   90.00
_cell.angle_gamma   90.00
#
_symmetry.space_group_name_H-M   'P 1'
#
loop_
_entity.id
_entity.type
_entity.pdbx_description
1 polymer ?
#
loop_
_entity_poly.entity_id
_entity_poly.type
_entity_poly.pdbx_seq_one_letter_code
_entity_poly.pdbx_strand_id
1 'polypeptide(L)'
;MVDLKRILLFFRSSLFILLADWLDFKSKKKKRRGICRSKILWIRRFSGFFFAAMLMIILSPSLHSFPPAEAIKSSHLDSYLRLPSSQASHSSKYRFSFRKASGFRNADECGFTDRKITGVCDPSLVHVAITLDVVYLRGSMAAVHSILQHSLCPENIFFHFIVSDADLETLVRSTIPQLKFKVYYFDPEIVRNLISSSVRQALEQPLNYARNYLSDLLEPCVRRVIYLDSDLVVVDDITKLWITNLGSRTIGAPEYCHANFTNYFTGGFWSDQRFSRTFKGRKPCYFNTGVMVIDLVKWRRVGYTKRIERWMQIQKRYRIYELGSLPPFLLVFAGRVAPIEHRWNQHGLGGDNVKGSCRELHPGPVSLLHWSGSGKPWLRLDSNRPCPLDALWAPYDLYGHPH
;
A
#
# COMPACT_ATOMS: atom_id res chain seq x y z
N MET A 1 -5.64 30.60 31.31
CA MET A 1 -6.82 30.47 32.19
C MET A 1 -7.88 31.54 31.88
N VAL A 2 -8.26 31.65 30.61
CA VAL A 2 -9.39 32.44 30.10
C VAL A 2 -9.91 31.62 28.92
N ASP A 3 -10.92 30.77 29.15
CA ASP A 3 -12.00 30.45 28.18
C ASP A 3 -12.96 29.32 28.63
N LEU A 4 -12.92 28.88 29.90
CA LEU A 4 -13.93 27.96 30.42
C LEU A 4 -15.26 28.66 30.81
N LYS A 5 -15.24 30.00 30.96
CA LYS A 5 -16.43 30.79 31.33
C LYS A 5 -17.36 31.09 30.15
N ARG A 6 -16.87 31.14 28.90
CA ARG A 6 -17.72 31.37 27.71
C ARG A 6 -18.51 30.12 27.30
N ILE A 7 -17.94 28.94 27.50
CA ILE A 7 -18.62 27.67 27.18
C ILE A 7 -19.78 27.39 28.15
N LEU A 8 -19.64 27.71 29.45
CA LEU A 8 -20.73 27.53 30.42
C LEU A 8 -21.93 28.48 30.23
N LEU A 9 -21.73 29.65 29.61
CA LEU A 9 -22.82 30.59 29.30
C LEU A 9 -23.67 30.13 28.11
N PHE A 10 -23.08 29.41 27.15
CA PHE A 10 -23.80 28.88 25.98
C PHE A 10 -24.69 27.67 26.33
N PHE A 11 -24.28 26.86 27.31
CA PHE A 11 -25.10 25.74 27.80
C PHE A 11 -26.24 26.16 28.73
N ARG A 12 -26.14 27.33 29.40
CA ARG A 12 -27.25 27.87 30.20
C ARG A 12 -28.39 28.41 29.33
N SER A 13 -28.13 29.08 28.21
CA SER A 13 -29.21 29.64 27.36
C SER A 13 -30.00 28.54 26.63
N SER A 14 -29.33 27.47 26.19
CA SER A 14 -29.97 26.37 25.45
C SER A 14 -30.89 25.50 26.33
N LEU A 15 -30.60 25.40 27.64
CA LEU A 15 -31.43 24.64 28.59
C LEU A 15 -32.72 25.39 28.97
N PHE A 16 -32.71 26.73 28.94
CA PHE A 16 -33.92 27.53 29.18
C PHE A 16 -34.91 27.49 28.00
N ILE A 17 -34.42 27.36 26.76
CA ILE A 17 -35.28 27.23 25.57
C ILE A 17 -35.99 25.87 25.54
N LEU A 18 -35.29 24.79 25.90
CA LEU A 18 -35.87 23.44 25.97
C LEU A 18 -36.89 23.27 27.12
N LEU A 19 -36.73 23.99 28.23
CA LEU A 19 -37.70 23.99 29.33
C LEU A 19 -38.94 24.85 29.03
N ALA A 20 -38.81 25.92 28.25
CA ALA A 20 -39.93 26.75 27.80
C ALA A 20 -40.85 25.99 26.81
N ASP A 21 -40.27 25.26 25.84
CA ASP A 21 -41.04 24.46 24.88
C ASP A 21 -41.73 23.25 25.53
N TRP A 22 -41.14 22.67 26.58
CA TRP A 22 -41.77 21.57 27.33
C TRP A 22 -42.95 22.03 28.19
N LEU A 23 -42.90 23.25 28.72
CA LEU A 23 -43.98 23.84 29.52
C LEU A 23 -45.15 24.34 28.64
N ASP A 24 -44.90 24.84 27.43
CA ASP A 24 -45.98 25.22 26.51
C ASP A 24 -46.74 24.00 25.93
N PHE A 25 -46.05 22.86 25.75
CA PHE A 25 -46.69 21.60 25.32
C PHE A 25 -47.62 21.00 26.38
N LYS A 26 -47.42 21.31 27.66
CA LYS A 26 -48.27 20.83 28.78
C LYS A 26 -49.53 21.67 29.00
N SER A 27 -49.59 22.90 28.48
CA SER A 27 -50.76 23.79 28.62
C SER A 27 -51.87 23.53 27.58
N LYS A 28 -51.52 23.04 26.38
CA LYS A 28 -52.48 22.86 25.27
C LYS A 28 -53.18 21.48 25.18
N LYS A 29 -52.99 20.59 26.15
CA LYS A 29 -53.64 19.25 26.18
C LYS A 29 -54.65 19.09 27.31
N LYS A 30 -55.54 20.07 27.48
CA LYS A 30 -56.72 19.94 28.37
C LYS A 30 -57.98 20.54 27.75
N LYS A 31 -58.37 20.06 26.56
CA LYS A 31 -59.79 20.02 26.14
C LYS A 31 -59.91 19.07 24.94
N ARG A 32 -60.94 18.22 24.99
CA ARG A 32 -61.29 17.11 24.07
C ARG A 32 -60.71 15.74 24.43
N ARG A 33 -61.35 15.11 25.43
CA ARG A 33 -61.43 13.65 25.57
C ARG A 33 -62.45 13.13 24.54
N GLY A 34 -62.09 12.07 23.83
CA GLY A 34 -63.02 11.28 23.04
C GLY A 34 -62.32 10.42 21.99
N ILE A 35 -62.25 9.11 22.29
CA ILE A 35 -62.10 8.00 21.33
C ILE A 35 -60.67 7.49 21.04
N CYS A 36 -60.54 6.17 21.20
CA CYS A 36 -59.50 5.23 20.75
C CYS A 36 -58.28 4.97 21.67
N ARG A 37 -58.48 4.08 22.65
CA ARG A 37 -57.48 3.52 23.57
C ARG A 37 -56.59 2.42 22.96
N SER A 38 -56.52 2.28 21.62
CA SER A 38 -55.77 1.20 20.95
C SER A 38 -54.50 1.64 20.19
N LYS A 39 -54.17 2.95 20.11
CA LYS A 39 -53.01 3.44 19.32
C LYS A 39 -51.75 3.75 20.15
N ILE A 40 -51.81 3.67 21.48
CA ILE A 40 -50.69 4.08 22.35
C ILE A 40 -49.72 2.92 22.67
N LEU A 41 -50.12 1.67 22.47
CA LEU A 41 -49.24 0.52 22.69
C LEU A 41 -48.25 0.26 21.53
N TRP A 42 -48.55 0.73 20.31
CA TRP A 42 -47.67 0.56 19.14
C TRP A 42 -46.50 1.55 19.12
N ILE A 43 -46.70 2.77 19.64
CA ILE A 43 -45.68 3.83 19.60
C ILE A 43 -44.53 3.54 20.59
N ARG A 44 -44.80 2.85 21.70
CA ARG A 44 -43.76 2.44 22.67
C ARG A 44 -42.94 1.23 22.24
N ARG A 45 -43.46 0.36 21.35
CA ARG A 45 -42.66 -0.73 20.74
C ARG A 45 -41.83 -0.27 19.55
N PHE A 46 -42.31 0.73 18.80
CA PHE A 46 -41.55 1.32 17.70
C PHE A 46 -40.39 2.19 18.19
N SER A 47 -40.53 2.96 19.29
CA SER A 47 -39.44 3.81 19.77
C SER A 47 -38.27 3.02 20.38
N GLY A 48 -38.52 1.84 20.96
CA GLY A 48 -37.48 0.96 21.51
C GLY A 48 -36.64 0.28 20.43
N PHE A 49 -37.25 -0.06 19.29
CA PHE A 49 -36.56 -0.69 18.16
C PHE A 49 -35.59 0.28 17.46
N PHE A 50 -35.97 1.55 17.32
CA PHE A 50 -35.09 2.58 16.77
C PHE A 50 -33.92 2.94 17.70
N PHE A 51 -34.14 2.92 19.01
CA PHE A 51 -33.07 3.19 19.98
C PHE A 51 -32.07 2.03 20.08
N ALA A 52 -32.56 0.78 20.02
CA ALA A 52 -31.70 -0.41 19.98
C ALA A 52 -30.94 -0.55 18.64
N ALA A 53 -31.56 -0.21 17.50
CA ALA A 53 -30.88 -0.20 16.20
C ALA A 53 -29.80 0.89 16.12
N MET A 54 -30.04 2.08 16.70
CA MET A 54 -29.00 3.12 16.80
C MET A 54 -27.88 2.74 17.77
N LEU A 55 -28.17 2.08 18.90
CA LEU A 55 -27.11 1.58 19.78
C LEU A 55 -26.27 0.47 19.14
N MET A 56 -26.87 -0.40 18.31
CA MET A 56 -26.12 -1.41 17.53
C MET A 56 -25.27 -0.80 16.42
N ILE A 57 -25.60 0.41 15.93
CA ILE A 57 -24.75 1.17 15.01
C ILE A 57 -23.60 1.87 15.75
N ILE A 58 -23.80 2.26 17.02
CA ILE A 58 -22.78 2.91 17.85
C ILE A 58 -21.83 1.89 18.51
N LEU A 59 -22.26 0.65 18.73
CA LEU A 59 -21.48 -0.42 19.39
C LEU A 59 -20.98 -1.53 18.44
N SER A 60 -21.25 -1.44 17.14
CA SER A 60 -20.70 -2.37 16.15
C SER A 60 -19.57 -1.68 15.39
N PRO A 61 -18.29 -2.09 15.56
CA PRO A 61 -17.16 -1.49 14.82
C PRO A 61 -17.18 -1.78 13.30
N SER A 62 -18.23 -2.40 12.78
CA SER A 62 -18.19 -3.24 11.56
C SER A 62 -18.59 -2.53 10.27
N LEU A 63 -18.85 -1.22 10.28
CA LEU A 63 -19.13 -0.44 9.07
C LEU A 63 -18.23 0.80 8.98
N HIS A 64 -16.95 0.64 9.31
CA HIS A 64 -15.96 1.64 8.90
C HIS A 64 -15.63 1.38 7.44
N SER A 65 -16.24 2.19 6.57
CA SER A 65 -15.82 2.33 5.18
C SER A 65 -14.34 2.69 5.16
N PHE A 66 -13.50 1.76 4.74
CA PHE A 66 -12.14 2.07 4.32
C PHE A 66 -12.22 3.23 3.32
N PRO A 67 -11.34 4.25 3.39
CA PRO A 67 -11.27 5.24 2.33
C PRO A 67 -11.10 4.48 1.02
N PRO A 68 -11.86 4.81 -0.02
CA PRO A 68 -11.84 4.01 -1.23
C PRO A 68 -10.39 3.94 -1.72
N ALA A 69 -9.93 2.73 -1.96
CA ALA A 69 -8.77 2.51 -2.80
C ALA A 69 -9.16 3.11 -4.14
N GLU A 70 -8.83 4.39 -4.35
CA GLU A 70 -9.07 5.08 -5.59
C GLU A 70 -7.76 5.13 -6.35
N ALA A 71 -7.87 4.83 -7.64
CA ALA A 71 -6.84 5.07 -8.62
C ALA A 71 -6.40 6.56 -8.58
N ILE A 72 -5.24 6.85 -7.99
CA ILE A 72 -4.74 8.22 -7.90
C ILE A 72 -4.26 8.65 -9.29
N LYS A 73 -5.09 9.41 -10.01
CA LYS A 73 -4.76 10.07 -11.29
C LYS A 73 -4.27 11.50 -10.99
N SER A 74 -3.05 11.88 -11.37
CA SER A 74 -2.63 13.30 -11.34
C SER A 74 -1.38 13.48 -12.20
N SER A 75 -1.36 14.45 -13.10
CA SER A 75 -0.37 14.64 -14.16
C SER A 75 0.72 15.69 -13.90
N HIS A 76 0.81 16.24 -12.69
CA HIS A 76 1.60 17.47 -12.46
C HIS A 76 3.01 17.29 -11.85
N LEU A 77 3.52 16.06 -11.69
CA LEU A 77 4.80 15.84 -10.99
C LEU A 77 6.07 15.94 -11.87
N ASP A 78 5.95 16.21 -13.17
CA ASP A 78 7.14 16.38 -14.01
C ASP A 78 7.91 17.67 -13.71
N SER A 79 7.34 18.62 -12.96
CA SER A 79 8.05 19.87 -12.64
C SER A 79 9.02 19.77 -11.47
N TYR A 80 8.81 18.84 -10.53
CA TYR A 80 9.67 18.67 -9.36
C TYR A 80 10.73 17.56 -9.52
N LEU A 81 10.60 16.71 -10.55
CA LEU A 81 11.58 15.67 -10.88
C LEU A 81 12.54 16.06 -12.02
N ARG A 82 12.46 17.29 -12.54
CA ARG A 82 13.48 17.84 -13.46
C ARG A 82 14.79 18.10 -12.70
N LEU A 83 15.63 17.09 -12.60
CA LEU A 83 17.08 17.30 -12.46
C LEU A 83 17.56 18.08 -13.70
N PRO A 84 18.49 19.05 -13.56
CA PRO A 84 19.02 19.77 -14.71
C PRO A 84 19.73 18.77 -15.63
N SER A 85 19.28 18.68 -16.87
CA SER A 85 20.03 18.03 -17.94
C SER A 85 21.27 18.87 -18.24
N SER A 86 22.39 18.54 -17.59
CA SER A 86 23.72 18.97 -18.03
C SER A 86 24.54 17.77 -18.49
N GLN A 87 24.99 17.86 -19.74
CA GLN A 87 26.13 17.11 -20.25
C GLN A 87 27.25 17.22 -19.22
N ALA A 88 27.53 16.12 -18.53
CA ALA A 88 28.67 16.01 -17.65
C ALA A 88 29.22 14.59 -17.77
N SER A 89 30.47 14.56 -18.20
CA SER A 89 31.42 13.47 -18.32
C SER A 89 31.24 12.36 -17.28
N HIS A 90 31.53 11.14 -17.72
CA HIS A 90 31.68 9.95 -16.90
C HIS A 90 32.63 10.20 -15.70
N SER A 91 32.24 9.70 -14.53
CA SER A 91 33.04 9.50 -13.28
C SER A 91 32.78 10.33 -11.99
N SER A 92 31.56 10.79 -11.66
CA SER A 92 31.32 11.41 -10.31
C SER A 92 29.90 11.40 -9.68
N LYS A 93 28.92 10.64 -10.18
CA LYS A 93 27.55 11.20 -10.27
C LYS A 93 26.47 10.97 -9.20
N TYR A 94 26.72 10.27 -8.08
CA TYR A 94 25.70 10.16 -7.02
C TYR A 94 26.31 10.25 -5.62
N ARG A 95 26.35 11.46 -5.05
CA ARG A 95 26.91 11.71 -3.70
C ARG A 95 25.88 11.38 -2.61
N PHE A 96 25.22 10.22 -2.69
CA PHE A 96 24.43 9.73 -1.55
C PHE A 96 25.39 9.24 -0.48
N SER A 97 25.28 9.83 0.71
CA SER A 97 25.95 9.32 1.89
C SER A 97 24.89 8.61 2.74
N PHE A 98 25.11 7.35 3.05
CA PHE A 98 24.27 6.62 4.00
C PHE A 98 25.11 6.27 5.21
N ARG A 99 24.55 6.50 6.40
CA ARG A 99 25.11 6.04 7.67
C ARG A 99 25.10 4.52 7.67
N LYS A 100 26.24 3.94 8.04
CA LYS A 100 26.38 2.50 8.20
C LYS A 100 25.40 2.00 9.26
N ALA A 101 24.58 1.01 8.94
CA ALA A 101 23.66 0.39 9.88
C ALA A 101 24.43 -0.43 10.93
N SER A 102 23.85 -0.53 12.13
CA SER A 102 24.28 -1.47 13.15
C SER A 102 24.17 -2.92 12.65
N GLY A 103 24.91 -3.84 13.27
CA GLY A 103 24.76 -5.26 12.98
C GLY A 103 23.38 -5.79 13.40
N PHE A 104 22.85 -6.75 12.65
CA PHE A 104 21.59 -7.44 12.94
C PHE A 104 21.90 -8.90 13.20
N ARG A 105 21.34 -9.47 14.27
CA ARG A 105 21.58 -10.86 14.67
C ARG A 105 20.25 -11.58 14.86
N ASN A 106 20.24 -12.85 14.50
CA ASN A 106 19.16 -13.76 14.84
C ASN A 106 18.98 -13.85 16.36
N ALA A 107 17.73 -13.93 16.81
CA ALA A 107 17.41 -14.37 18.16
C ALA A 107 17.79 -15.85 18.36
N ASP A 108 17.95 -16.27 19.62
CA ASP A 108 18.36 -17.64 19.97
C ASP A 108 17.36 -18.72 19.47
N GLU A 109 16.10 -18.32 19.28
CA GLU A 109 15.01 -19.18 18.80
C GLU A 109 15.04 -19.40 17.28
N CYS A 110 15.87 -18.66 16.55
CA CYS A 110 16.01 -18.83 15.11
C CYS A 110 16.69 -20.17 14.81
N GLY A 111 15.90 -21.13 14.34
CA GLY A 111 16.37 -22.49 14.07
C GLY A 111 17.65 -22.51 13.24
N PHE A 112 18.67 -23.23 13.74
CA PHE A 112 19.89 -23.50 13.00
C PHE A 112 19.59 -24.53 11.91
N THR A 113 19.58 -24.13 10.65
CA THR A 113 19.53 -25.08 9.54
C THR A 113 20.91 -25.66 9.25
N ASP A 114 20.95 -26.99 9.15
CA ASP A 114 22.16 -27.77 8.94
C ASP A 114 22.81 -27.40 7.59
N ARG A 115 24.11 -27.08 7.64
CA ARG A 115 24.87 -26.20 6.73
C ARG A 115 25.17 -26.76 5.33
N LYS A 116 24.36 -27.67 4.79
CA LYS A 116 24.69 -28.32 3.50
C LYS A 116 24.36 -27.48 2.27
N ILE A 117 23.42 -26.52 2.37
CA ILE A 117 23.08 -25.61 1.27
C ILE A 117 23.35 -24.18 1.74
N THR A 118 24.31 -23.51 1.10
CA THR A 118 24.62 -22.11 1.34
C THR A 118 24.28 -21.27 0.10
N GLY A 119 23.86 -20.02 0.32
CA GLY A 119 23.54 -19.08 -0.76
C GLY A 119 22.05 -18.92 -1.05
N VAL A 120 21.71 -18.33 -2.19
CA VAL A 120 20.34 -17.91 -2.56
C VAL A 120 19.33 -19.05 -2.67
N CYS A 121 19.77 -20.30 -2.77
CA CYS A 121 18.89 -21.47 -2.88
C CYS A 121 18.62 -22.16 -1.53
N ASP A 122 19.10 -21.61 -0.42
CA ASP A 122 18.84 -22.16 0.91
C ASP A 122 17.32 -22.08 1.22
N PRO A 123 16.65 -23.24 1.44
CA PRO A 123 15.20 -23.29 1.64
C PRO A 123 14.73 -22.66 2.96
N SER A 124 15.65 -22.34 3.88
CA SER A 124 15.35 -21.67 5.14
C SER A 124 15.24 -20.16 5.03
N LEU A 125 15.62 -19.59 3.88
CA LEU A 125 15.61 -18.14 3.67
C LEU A 125 14.20 -17.59 3.46
N VAL A 126 13.98 -16.40 4.02
CA VAL A 126 12.85 -15.54 3.67
C VAL A 126 13.28 -14.63 2.52
N HIS A 127 12.73 -14.87 1.34
CA HIS A 127 13.08 -14.11 0.14
C HIS A 127 12.24 -12.85 0.00
N VAL A 128 12.91 -11.69 -0.10
CA VAL A 128 12.28 -10.37 -0.28
C VAL A 128 12.83 -9.73 -1.55
N ALA A 129 11.96 -9.30 -2.47
CA ALA A 129 12.34 -8.59 -3.69
C ALA A 129 11.93 -7.11 -3.61
N ILE A 130 12.87 -6.21 -3.90
CA ILE A 130 12.71 -4.76 -3.91
C ILE A 130 13.41 -4.19 -5.14
N THR A 131 12.83 -3.17 -5.77
CA THR A 131 13.52 -2.41 -6.82
C THR A 131 14.45 -1.37 -6.22
N LEU A 132 15.66 -1.20 -6.78
CA LEU A 132 16.51 -0.06 -6.43
C LEU A 132 16.71 0.83 -7.66
N ASP A 133 16.38 2.10 -7.49
CA ASP A 133 16.75 3.18 -8.37
C ASP A 133 17.18 4.39 -7.54
N VAL A 134 17.90 5.31 -8.16
CA VAL A 134 18.47 6.48 -7.49
C VAL A 134 17.40 7.38 -6.85
N VAL A 135 16.23 7.51 -7.48
CA VAL A 135 15.16 8.41 -7.02
C VAL A 135 14.51 7.85 -5.73
N TYR A 136 14.36 6.54 -5.65
CA TYR A 136 13.74 5.84 -4.52
C TYR A 136 14.75 5.15 -3.59
N LEU A 137 16.05 5.39 -3.78
CA LEU A 137 17.12 4.71 -3.04
C LEU A 137 16.99 4.92 -1.54
N ARG A 138 16.73 6.16 -1.10
CA ARG A 138 16.51 6.51 0.30
C ARG A 138 15.34 5.74 0.92
N GLY A 139 14.22 5.65 0.19
CA GLY A 139 13.07 4.85 0.59
C GLY A 139 13.39 3.35 0.68
N SER A 140 14.08 2.82 -0.33
CA SER A 140 14.46 1.40 -0.39
C SER A 140 15.39 1.01 0.77
N MET A 141 16.36 1.86 1.11
CA MET A 141 17.25 1.63 2.25
C MET A 141 16.51 1.68 3.58
N ALA A 142 15.55 2.59 3.74
CA ALA A 142 14.68 2.62 4.92
C ALA A 142 13.78 1.37 5.01
N ALA A 143 13.25 0.88 3.87
CA ALA A 143 12.47 -0.36 3.83
C ALA A 143 13.32 -1.56 4.29
N VAL A 144 14.51 -1.74 3.70
CA VAL A 144 15.46 -2.80 4.09
C VAL A 144 15.81 -2.69 5.58
N HIS A 145 16.13 -1.49 6.05
CA HIS A 145 16.49 -1.24 7.44
C HIS A 145 15.35 -1.59 8.40
N SER A 146 14.11 -1.16 8.09
CA SER A 146 12.94 -1.48 8.90
C SER A 146 12.66 -2.99 8.97
N ILE A 147 12.81 -3.71 7.85
CA ILE A 147 12.64 -5.16 7.82
C ILE A 147 13.66 -5.84 8.74
N LEU A 148 14.94 -5.48 8.64
CA LEU A 148 15.99 -6.07 9.47
C LEU A 148 15.80 -5.74 10.96
N GLN A 149 15.37 -4.52 11.27
CA GLN A 149 15.18 -4.06 12.65
C GLN A 149 14.01 -4.74 13.35
N HIS A 150 12.95 -5.11 12.61
CA HIS A 150 11.73 -5.71 13.17
C HIS A 150 11.62 -7.23 13.00
N SER A 151 12.59 -7.85 12.34
CA SER A 151 12.59 -9.30 12.16
C SER A 151 13.26 -10.01 13.34
N LEU A 152 12.68 -11.12 13.78
CA LEU A 152 13.28 -11.96 14.82
C LEU A 152 14.58 -12.63 14.32
N CYS A 153 14.61 -12.99 13.03
CA CYS A 153 15.72 -13.70 12.39
C CYS A 153 16.24 -12.94 11.15
N PRO A 154 16.84 -11.74 11.31
CA PRO A 154 17.26 -10.91 10.20
C PRO A 154 18.38 -11.55 9.34
N GLU A 155 19.20 -12.43 9.91
CA GLU A 155 20.24 -13.14 9.15
C GLU A 155 19.64 -14.23 8.23
N ASN A 156 18.36 -14.57 8.38
CA ASN A 156 17.66 -15.53 7.51
C ASN A 156 16.92 -14.85 6.36
N ILE A 157 17.02 -13.53 6.22
CA ILE A 157 16.37 -12.77 5.15
C ILE A 157 17.34 -12.60 3.98
N PHE A 158 16.86 -12.90 2.78
CA PHE A 158 17.63 -12.72 1.55
C PHE A 158 16.94 -11.70 0.64
N PHE A 159 17.66 -10.62 0.33
CA PHE A 159 17.14 -9.56 -0.53
C PHE A 159 17.52 -9.79 -2.00
N HIS A 160 16.53 -9.71 -2.87
CA HIS A 160 16.71 -9.62 -4.31
C HIS A 160 16.49 -8.17 -4.72
N PHE A 161 17.56 -7.50 -5.13
CA PHE A 161 17.49 -6.12 -5.61
C PHE A 161 17.42 -6.10 -7.12
N ILE A 162 16.34 -5.52 -7.65
CA ILE A 162 16.17 -5.40 -9.09
C ILE A 162 16.52 -3.97 -9.49
N VAL A 163 17.50 -3.81 -10.37
CA VAL A 163 18.07 -2.50 -10.71
C VAL A 163 18.08 -2.30 -12.21
N SER A 164 17.97 -1.05 -12.65
CA SER A 164 18.23 -0.67 -14.05
C SER A 164 19.59 0.00 -14.24
N ASP A 165 20.33 0.25 -13.16
CA ASP A 165 21.66 0.87 -13.15
C ASP A 165 22.58 0.06 -12.22
N ALA A 166 23.80 -0.24 -12.67
CA ALA A 166 24.66 -1.27 -12.10
C ALA A 166 25.41 -0.83 -10.82
N ASP A 167 25.45 0.46 -10.51
CA ASP A 167 26.37 1.01 -9.50
C ASP A 167 25.83 1.00 -8.06
N LEU A 168 24.68 0.37 -7.79
CA LEU A 168 24.03 0.42 -6.47
C LEU A 168 24.50 -0.69 -5.50
N GLU A 169 25.13 -1.75 -5.98
CA GLU A 169 25.57 -2.87 -5.13
C GLU A 169 26.57 -2.43 -4.05
N THR A 170 27.61 -1.67 -4.44
CA THR A 170 28.65 -1.19 -3.53
C THR A 170 28.08 -0.33 -2.42
N LEU A 171 27.09 0.50 -2.73
CA LEU A 171 26.42 1.36 -1.77
C LEU A 171 25.62 0.56 -0.74
N VAL A 172 24.86 -0.44 -1.19
CA VAL A 172 24.11 -1.32 -0.28
C VAL A 172 25.08 -2.07 0.63
N ARG A 173 26.16 -2.60 0.06
CA ARG A 173 27.20 -3.35 0.80
C ARG A 173 27.92 -2.47 1.83
N SER A 174 28.22 -1.21 1.51
CA SER A 174 28.87 -0.28 2.44
C SER A 174 27.93 0.17 3.56
N THR A 175 26.64 0.32 3.26
CA THR A 175 25.62 0.77 4.21
C THR A 175 25.21 -0.35 5.17
N ILE A 176 25.02 -1.58 4.68
CA ILE A 176 24.57 -2.74 5.47
C ILE A 176 25.46 -3.96 5.16
N PRO A 177 26.68 -4.06 5.73
CA PRO A 177 27.65 -5.08 5.29
C PRO A 177 27.25 -6.54 5.52
N GLN A 178 26.41 -6.81 6.52
CA GLN A 178 25.95 -8.17 6.85
C GLN A 178 24.74 -8.61 6.01
N LEU A 179 24.23 -7.74 5.13
CA LEU A 179 23.06 -8.04 4.33
C LEU A 179 23.32 -9.18 3.35
N LYS A 180 22.48 -10.22 3.42
CA LYS A 180 22.43 -11.26 2.40
C LYS A 180 21.57 -10.75 1.25
N PHE A 181 22.19 -10.52 0.10
CA PHE A 181 21.47 -10.05 -1.07
C PHE A 181 22.15 -10.44 -2.38
N LYS A 182 21.38 -10.33 -3.46
CA LYS A 182 21.86 -10.38 -4.84
C LYS A 182 21.20 -9.28 -5.67
N VAL A 183 21.97 -8.69 -6.58
CA VAL A 183 21.49 -7.68 -7.54
C VAL A 183 21.18 -8.35 -8.88
N TYR A 184 20.05 -7.97 -9.47
CA TYR A 184 19.57 -8.45 -10.76
C TYR A 184 19.34 -7.25 -11.66
N TYR A 185 20.04 -7.23 -12.79
CA TYR A 185 19.82 -6.20 -13.79
C TYR A 185 18.51 -6.45 -14.55
N PHE A 186 17.65 -5.44 -14.59
CA PHE A 186 16.42 -5.44 -15.37
C PHE A 186 16.62 -4.57 -16.60
N ASP A 187 16.69 -5.21 -17.77
CA ASP A 187 16.79 -4.51 -19.05
C ASP A 187 15.49 -3.73 -19.33
N PRO A 188 15.54 -2.38 -19.36
CA PRO A 188 14.37 -1.57 -19.61
C PRO A 188 13.76 -1.77 -21.01
N GLU A 189 14.54 -2.26 -21.99
CA GLU A 189 14.04 -2.48 -23.36
C GLU A 189 12.92 -3.53 -23.42
N ILE A 190 12.92 -4.50 -22.49
CA ILE A 190 11.91 -5.57 -22.44
C ILE A 190 10.50 -4.99 -22.31
N VAL A 191 10.34 -3.89 -21.57
CA VAL A 191 9.04 -3.26 -21.31
C VAL A 191 8.83 -1.94 -22.05
N ARG A 192 9.89 -1.27 -22.54
CA ARG A 192 9.75 0.05 -23.18
C ARG A 192 8.74 0.05 -24.32
N ASN A 193 8.70 -1.02 -25.10
CA ASN A 193 7.74 -1.19 -26.20
C ASN A 193 6.33 -1.63 -25.77
N LEU A 194 6.14 -1.97 -24.50
CA LEU A 194 4.86 -2.40 -23.92
C LEU A 194 4.21 -1.30 -23.06
N ILE A 195 5.02 -0.38 -22.54
CA ILE A 195 4.54 0.76 -21.75
C ILE A 195 3.82 1.73 -22.68
N SER A 196 2.63 2.14 -22.24
CA SER A 196 1.83 3.16 -22.89
C SER A 196 1.98 4.46 -22.11
N SER A 197 1.86 5.60 -22.79
CA SER A 197 1.89 6.87 -22.07
C SER A 197 0.81 6.90 -20.99
N SER A 198 1.20 7.28 -19.78
CA SER A 198 0.31 7.36 -18.62
C SER A 198 -0.02 8.81 -18.33
N VAL A 199 -1.03 9.03 -17.50
CA VAL A 199 -1.32 10.37 -16.94
C VAL A 199 -0.12 10.88 -16.12
N ARG A 200 0.79 10.00 -15.67
CA ARG A 200 2.04 10.34 -14.97
C ARG A 200 3.24 9.77 -15.68
N GLN A 201 4.21 10.61 -16.07
CA GLN A 201 5.47 10.13 -16.65
C GLN A 201 6.25 9.21 -15.69
N ALA A 202 6.17 9.46 -14.38
CA ALA A 202 6.77 8.57 -13.37
C ALA A 202 6.22 7.13 -13.41
N LEU A 203 5.00 6.91 -13.91
CA LEU A 203 4.42 5.57 -14.08
C LEU A 203 4.90 4.85 -15.34
N GLU A 204 5.65 5.55 -16.20
CA GLU A 204 6.28 5.02 -17.40
C GLU A 204 7.70 4.53 -17.14
N GLN A 205 8.23 4.71 -15.92
CA GLN A 205 9.55 4.20 -15.55
C GLN A 205 9.58 2.67 -15.68
N PRO A 206 10.48 2.09 -16.51
CA PRO A 206 10.54 0.65 -16.76
C PRO A 206 10.63 -0.20 -15.48
N LEU A 207 11.35 0.28 -14.47
CA LEU A 207 11.56 -0.45 -13.22
C LEU A 207 10.25 -0.70 -12.44
N ASN A 208 9.21 0.13 -12.64
CA ASN A 208 7.86 -0.12 -12.09
C ASN A 208 7.18 -1.39 -12.63
N TYR A 209 7.73 -1.99 -13.69
CA TYR A 209 7.23 -3.21 -14.31
C TYR A 209 8.12 -4.42 -14.02
N ALA A 210 9.27 -4.23 -13.36
CA ALA A 210 10.24 -5.28 -13.10
C ALA A 210 9.64 -6.45 -12.29
N ARG A 211 8.68 -6.16 -11.40
CA ARG A 211 7.96 -7.19 -10.64
C ARG A 211 7.22 -8.22 -11.50
N ASN A 212 6.90 -7.88 -12.76
CA ASN A 212 6.27 -8.80 -13.70
C ASN A 212 7.21 -9.95 -14.09
N TYR A 213 8.51 -9.74 -13.93
CA TYR A 213 9.59 -10.60 -14.44
C TYR A 213 10.35 -11.31 -13.32
N LEU A 214 9.93 -11.22 -12.05
CA LEU A 214 10.63 -11.88 -10.93
C LEU A 214 10.78 -13.39 -11.15
N SER A 215 9.80 -14.05 -11.78
CA SER A 215 9.91 -15.47 -12.09
C SER A 215 11.04 -15.82 -13.05
N ASP A 216 11.40 -14.86 -13.90
CA ASP A 216 12.35 -15.04 -15.00
C ASP A 216 13.74 -14.52 -14.59
N LEU A 217 13.77 -13.51 -13.71
CA LEU A 217 14.99 -12.92 -13.15
C LEU A 217 15.59 -13.75 -12.02
N LEU A 218 14.76 -14.26 -11.10
CA LEU A 218 15.22 -14.98 -9.92
C LEU A 218 15.53 -16.44 -10.23
N GLU A 219 16.49 -17.01 -9.51
CA GLU A 219 16.97 -18.37 -9.71
C GLU A 219 15.81 -19.39 -9.70
N PRO A 220 15.86 -20.44 -10.53
CA PRO A 220 14.81 -21.47 -10.55
C PRO A 220 14.53 -22.12 -9.19
N CYS A 221 15.56 -22.20 -8.33
CA CYS A 221 15.46 -22.73 -6.96
C CYS A 221 14.66 -21.81 -6.02
N VAL A 222 14.53 -20.52 -6.31
CA VAL A 222 13.72 -19.58 -5.52
C VAL A 222 12.26 -19.83 -5.89
N ARG A 223 11.52 -20.42 -4.96
CA ARG A 223 10.14 -20.91 -5.18
C ARG A 223 9.07 -19.93 -4.72
N ARG A 224 9.40 -19.03 -3.80
CA ARG A 224 8.51 -18.04 -3.21
C ARG A 224 9.30 -16.74 -2.98
N VAL A 225 8.62 -15.61 -3.09
CA VAL A 225 9.19 -14.28 -2.78
C VAL A 225 8.12 -13.34 -2.25
N ILE A 226 8.48 -12.45 -1.33
CA ILE A 226 7.69 -11.27 -0.96
C ILE A 226 8.17 -10.12 -1.81
N TYR A 227 7.33 -9.56 -2.66
CA TYR A 227 7.63 -8.32 -3.37
C TYR A 227 7.15 -7.12 -2.54
N LEU A 228 8.02 -6.12 -2.39
CA LEU A 228 7.80 -4.89 -1.65
C LEU A 228 8.21 -3.68 -2.51
N ASP A 229 7.34 -2.66 -2.60
CA ASP A 229 7.69 -1.37 -3.20
C ASP A 229 8.70 -0.61 -2.32
N SER A 230 9.38 0.38 -2.91
CA SER A 230 10.50 1.10 -2.30
C SER A 230 10.10 2.19 -1.30
N ASP A 231 8.81 2.41 -1.04
CA ASP A 231 8.27 3.53 -0.26
C ASP A 231 7.41 3.06 0.92
N LEU A 232 7.91 2.07 1.65
CA LEU A 232 7.26 1.48 2.82
C LEU A 232 8.23 1.27 3.98
N VAL A 233 7.68 1.05 5.16
CA VAL A 233 8.41 0.48 6.31
C VAL A 233 7.60 -0.66 6.92
N VAL A 234 8.33 -1.68 7.37
CA VAL A 234 7.77 -2.84 8.07
C VAL A 234 8.02 -2.66 9.57
N VAL A 235 6.98 -2.87 10.38
CA VAL A 235 6.99 -2.66 11.85
C VAL A 235 6.58 -3.93 12.61
N ASP A 236 6.72 -5.08 11.97
CA ASP A 236 6.42 -6.42 12.49
C ASP A 236 7.36 -7.44 11.83
N ASP A 237 7.40 -8.67 12.35
CA ASP A 237 8.27 -9.71 11.81
C ASP A 237 7.78 -10.16 10.42
N ILE A 238 8.59 -9.91 9.38
CA ILE A 238 8.28 -10.23 7.99
C ILE A 238 8.03 -11.73 7.75
N THR A 239 8.53 -12.60 8.63
CA THR A 239 8.30 -14.05 8.58
C THR A 239 6.82 -14.38 8.70
N LYS A 240 6.05 -13.57 9.45
CA LYS A 240 4.59 -13.72 9.55
C LYS A 240 3.89 -13.52 8.20
N LEU A 241 4.39 -12.60 7.37
CA LEU A 241 3.92 -12.44 5.99
C LEU A 241 4.37 -13.61 5.11
N TRP A 242 5.64 -14.02 5.24
CA TRP A 242 6.24 -15.12 4.48
C TRP A 242 5.48 -16.45 4.58
N ILE A 243 5.05 -16.81 5.78
CA ILE A 243 4.36 -18.09 6.04
C ILE A 243 2.90 -18.10 5.61
N THR A 244 2.36 -16.97 5.12
CA THR A 244 0.96 -16.87 4.70
C THR A 244 0.61 -17.96 3.67
N ASN A 245 -0.49 -18.67 3.92
CA ASN A 245 -0.92 -19.76 3.05
C ASN A 245 -1.61 -19.21 1.79
N LEU A 246 -1.01 -19.42 0.63
CA LEU A 246 -1.59 -19.04 -0.66
C LEU A 246 -2.62 -20.04 -1.20
N GLY A 247 -2.71 -21.23 -0.61
CA GLY A 247 -3.57 -22.32 -1.10
C GLY A 247 -3.33 -22.62 -2.58
N SER A 248 -4.41 -22.62 -3.36
CA SER A 248 -4.36 -22.81 -4.82
C SER A 248 -3.97 -21.56 -5.61
N ARG A 249 -3.86 -20.39 -4.95
CA ARG A 249 -3.54 -19.12 -5.61
C ARG A 249 -2.04 -19.00 -5.88
N THR A 250 -1.70 -18.14 -6.84
CA THR A 250 -0.31 -17.84 -7.22
C THR A 250 0.24 -16.65 -6.45
N ILE A 251 -0.63 -15.69 -6.09
CA ILE A 251 -0.25 -14.52 -5.32
C ILE A 251 -1.18 -14.35 -4.11
N GLY A 252 -0.67 -13.72 -3.07
CA GLY A 252 -1.45 -13.20 -1.95
C GLY A 252 -1.17 -11.72 -1.74
N ALA A 253 -2.20 -10.96 -1.40
CA ALA A 253 -2.10 -9.54 -1.09
C ALA A 253 -3.31 -9.10 -0.25
N PRO A 254 -3.22 -7.97 0.47
CA PRO A 254 -4.39 -7.35 1.08
C PRO A 254 -5.43 -6.92 0.03
N GLU A 255 -6.62 -7.52 0.08
CA GLU A 255 -7.71 -7.27 -0.88
C GLU A 255 -8.73 -6.25 -0.34
N TYR A 256 -9.14 -5.31 -1.18
CA TYR A 256 -10.17 -4.31 -0.92
C TYR A 256 -11.31 -4.50 -1.92
N CYS A 257 -12.24 -5.40 -1.57
CA CYS A 257 -13.31 -5.85 -2.47
C CYS A 257 -14.44 -4.81 -2.68
N HIS A 258 -14.42 -3.70 -1.96
CA HIS A 258 -15.39 -2.59 -2.11
C HIS A 258 -14.98 -1.57 -3.18
N ALA A 259 -13.81 -1.73 -3.79
CA ALA A 259 -13.32 -0.81 -4.81
C ALA A 259 -14.23 -0.80 -6.04
N ASN A 260 -14.54 0.39 -6.55
CA ASN A 260 -15.28 0.52 -7.80
C ASN A 260 -14.34 0.38 -9.01
N PHE A 261 -14.43 -0.76 -9.69
CA PHE A 261 -13.56 -1.08 -10.83
C PHE A 261 -13.73 -0.13 -12.02
N THR A 262 -14.84 0.61 -12.12
CA THR A 262 -15.00 1.63 -13.17
C THR A 262 -13.96 2.76 -13.05
N ASN A 263 -13.35 2.95 -11.89
CA ASN A 263 -12.31 3.95 -11.67
C ASN A 263 -10.94 3.54 -12.24
N TYR A 264 -10.75 2.26 -12.58
CA TYR A 264 -9.47 1.70 -13.01
C TYR A 264 -9.37 1.46 -14.52
N PHE A 265 -10.50 1.42 -15.21
CA PHE A 265 -10.60 1.12 -16.64
C PHE A 265 -11.47 2.17 -17.35
N THR A 266 -11.14 2.49 -18.59
CA THR A 266 -11.84 3.51 -19.39
C THR A 266 -13.24 3.06 -19.80
N GLY A 267 -14.09 4.00 -20.22
CA GLY A 267 -15.39 3.66 -20.81
C GLY A 267 -15.27 2.72 -22.01
N GLY A 268 -14.21 2.87 -22.82
CA GLY A 268 -13.91 1.98 -23.95
C GLY A 268 -13.59 0.54 -23.55
N PHE A 269 -13.01 0.32 -22.35
CA PHE A 269 -12.85 -1.03 -21.82
C PHE A 269 -14.20 -1.69 -21.50
N TRP A 270 -15.10 -0.93 -20.87
CA TRP A 270 -16.39 -1.45 -20.41
C TRP A 270 -17.40 -1.63 -21.55
N SER A 271 -17.33 -0.80 -22.59
CA SER A 271 -18.21 -0.91 -23.76
C SER A 271 -17.82 -2.01 -24.73
N ASP A 272 -16.56 -2.49 -24.70
CA ASP A 272 -16.09 -3.58 -25.55
C ASP A 272 -16.09 -4.93 -24.82
N GLN A 273 -17.02 -5.80 -25.21
CA GLN A 273 -17.20 -7.14 -24.64
C GLN A 273 -15.94 -8.01 -24.75
N ARG A 274 -15.02 -7.74 -25.69
CA ARG A 274 -13.75 -8.48 -25.80
C ARG A 274 -12.88 -8.32 -24.56
N PHE A 275 -12.96 -7.16 -23.89
CA PHE A 275 -12.18 -6.84 -22.70
C PHE A 275 -12.98 -7.09 -21.42
N SER A 276 -14.17 -6.51 -21.29
CA SER A 276 -14.98 -6.57 -20.06
C SER A 276 -15.36 -8.01 -19.66
N ARG A 277 -15.50 -8.93 -20.63
CA ARG A 277 -15.75 -10.36 -20.38
C ARG A 277 -14.67 -11.04 -19.55
N THR A 278 -13.48 -10.46 -19.41
CA THR A 278 -12.41 -10.96 -18.52
C THR A 278 -12.86 -11.12 -17.07
N PHE A 279 -13.85 -10.32 -16.65
CA PHE A 279 -14.44 -10.37 -15.31
C PHE A 279 -15.69 -11.26 -15.21
N LYS A 280 -16.19 -11.80 -16.33
CA LYS A 280 -17.41 -12.64 -16.32
C LYS A 280 -17.21 -13.87 -15.43
N GLY A 281 -18.12 -14.07 -14.47
CA GLY A 281 -18.06 -15.20 -13.53
C GLY A 281 -16.94 -15.11 -12.48
N ARG A 282 -16.28 -13.95 -12.37
CA ARG A 282 -15.24 -13.68 -11.38
C ARG A 282 -15.71 -12.59 -10.42
N LYS A 283 -15.10 -12.56 -9.22
CA LYS A 283 -15.34 -11.53 -8.21
C LYS A 283 -14.04 -10.73 -8.02
N PRO A 284 -13.74 -9.75 -8.89
CA PRO A 284 -12.49 -9.01 -8.79
C PRO A 284 -12.49 -8.13 -7.54
N CYS A 285 -11.38 -8.14 -6.81
CA CYS A 285 -11.11 -7.22 -5.71
C CYS A 285 -9.86 -6.40 -6.05
N TYR A 286 -9.84 -5.15 -5.61
CA TYR A 286 -8.62 -4.35 -5.71
C TYR A 286 -7.58 -4.93 -4.75
N PHE A 287 -6.33 -4.90 -5.17
CA PHE A 287 -5.20 -5.06 -4.26
C PHE A 287 -4.09 -4.14 -4.77
N ASN A 288 -3.31 -3.61 -3.85
CA ASN A 288 -2.13 -2.83 -4.19
C ASN A 288 -0.99 -3.81 -4.55
N THR A 289 -0.33 -3.59 -5.69
CA THR A 289 0.74 -4.48 -6.20
C THR A 289 2.11 -4.21 -5.58
N GLY A 290 2.20 -3.26 -4.65
CA GLY A 290 3.43 -2.93 -3.93
C GLY A 290 3.69 -3.80 -2.71
N VAL A 291 2.75 -4.68 -2.34
CA VAL A 291 2.96 -5.71 -1.33
C VAL A 291 2.31 -7.01 -1.80
N MET A 292 3.11 -8.01 -2.14
CA MET A 292 2.61 -9.31 -2.61
C MET A 292 3.49 -10.46 -2.13
N VAL A 293 2.86 -11.57 -1.74
CA VAL A 293 3.55 -12.86 -1.61
C VAL A 293 3.30 -13.66 -2.88
N ILE A 294 4.37 -14.13 -3.53
CA ILE A 294 4.32 -14.72 -4.87
C ILE A 294 4.86 -16.15 -4.83
N ASP A 295 4.06 -17.11 -5.30
CA ASP A 295 4.48 -18.49 -5.62
C ASP A 295 5.10 -18.50 -7.02
N LEU A 296 6.43 -18.44 -7.08
CA LEU A 296 7.18 -18.37 -8.34
C LEU A 296 7.08 -19.68 -9.14
N VAL A 297 6.87 -20.81 -8.48
CA VAL A 297 6.69 -22.11 -9.17
C VAL A 297 5.39 -22.08 -9.97
N LYS A 298 4.26 -21.70 -9.33
CA LYS A 298 2.99 -21.53 -10.04
C LYS A 298 3.07 -20.40 -11.06
N TRP A 299 3.81 -19.32 -10.77
CA TRP A 299 3.98 -18.21 -11.69
C TRP A 299 4.61 -18.66 -13.01
N ARG A 300 5.75 -19.35 -12.94
CA ARG A 300 6.48 -19.93 -14.08
C ARG A 300 5.59 -20.93 -14.83
N ARG A 301 5.00 -21.90 -14.13
CA ARG A 301 4.19 -22.97 -14.73
C ARG A 301 2.99 -22.44 -15.53
N VAL A 302 2.32 -21.41 -15.04
CA VAL A 302 1.12 -20.85 -15.69
C VAL A 302 1.48 -19.78 -16.73
N GLY A 303 2.72 -19.27 -16.73
CA GLY A 303 3.19 -18.25 -17.65
C GLY A 303 2.55 -16.88 -17.39
N TYR A 304 2.48 -16.45 -16.13
CA TYR A 304 1.80 -15.20 -15.77
C TYR A 304 2.47 -13.95 -16.36
N THR A 305 3.79 -13.94 -16.52
CA THR A 305 4.53 -12.85 -17.21
C THR A 305 3.91 -12.57 -18.58
N LYS A 306 3.75 -13.60 -19.42
CA LYS A 306 3.18 -13.46 -20.77
C LYS A 306 1.70 -13.03 -20.76
N ARG A 307 0.93 -13.42 -19.75
CA ARG A 307 -0.46 -12.97 -19.59
C ARG A 307 -0.54 -11.48 -19.26
N ILE A 308 0.38 -11.00 -18.43
CA ILE A 308 0.50 -9.57 -18.09
C ILE A 308 0.93 -8.77 -19.32
N GLU A 309 1.98 -9.21 -20.02
CA GLU A 309 2.45 -8.56 -21.26
C GLU A 309 1.34 -8.42 -22.30
N ARG A 310 0.50 -9.46 -22.47
CA ARG A 310 -0.64 -9.41 -23.39
C ARG A 310 -1.60 -8.27 -23.06
N TRP A 311 -1.88 -8.02 -21.78
CA TRP A 311 -2.73 -6.89 -21.38
C TRP A 311 -2.04 -5.54 -21.57
N MET A 312 -0.73 -5.47 -21.39
CA MET A 312 0.06 -4.26 -21.70
C MET A 312 0.03 -3.95 -23.21
N GLN A 313 0.11 -4.96 -24.08
CA GLN A 313 -0.03 -4.80 -25.53
C GLN A 313 -1.44 -4.33 -25.92
N ILE A 314 -2.48 -4.88 -25.30
CA ILE A 314 -3.87 -4.44 -25.49
C ILE A 314 -4.02 -2.97 -25.06
N GLN A 315 -3.45 -2.59 -23.91
CA GLN A 315 -3.44 -1.20 -23.46
C GLN A 315 -2.80 -0.27 -24.50
N LYS A 316 -1.65 -0.64 -25.07
CA LYS A 316 -0.96 0.19 -26.07
C LYS A 316 -1.81 0.44 -27.31
N ARG A 317 -2.61 -0.55 -27.72
CA ARG A 317 -3.46 -0.46 -28.91
C ARG A 317 -4.81 0.22 -28.66
N TYR A 318 -5.42 0.02 -27.49
CA TYR A 318 -6.82 0.38 -27.24
C TYR A 318 -7.03 1.36 -26.08
N ARG A 319 -6.00 1.69 -25.29
CA ARG A 319 -6.06 2.61 -24.14
C ARG A 319 -7.22 2.30 -23.18
N ILE A 320 -7.22 1.07 -22.67
CA ILE A 320 -8.26 0.53 -21.78
C ILE A 320 -8.14 1.00 -20.31
N TYR A 321 -7.05 1.66 -19.92
CA TYR A 321 -6.86 2.29 -18.61
C TYR A 321 -5.91 3.48 -18.70
N GLU A 322 -5.81 4.27 -17.61
CA GLU A 322 -4.96 5.47 -17.52
C GLU A 322 -3.84 5.37 -16.47
N LEU A 323 -3.82 4.26 -15.72
CA LEU A 323 -2.88 3.98 -14.64
C LEU A 323 -1.58 3.33 -15.15
N GLY A 324 -0.63 3.14 -14.24
CA GLY A 324 0.65 2.49 -14.50
C GLY A 324 0.57 0.96 -14.55
N SER A 325 1.45 0.29 -13.83
CA SER A 325 1.63 -1.16 -13.90
C SER A 325 0.58 -2.00 -13.14
N LEU A 326 -0.38 -1.38 -12.45
CA LEU A 326 -1.42 -2.07 -11.66
C LEU A 326 -2.50 -2.79 -12.50
N PRO A 327 -3.17 -2.16 -13.48
CA PRO A 327 -4.36 -2.76 -14.11
C PRO A 327 -4.14 -4.13 -14.77
N PRO A 328 -3.00 -4.44 -15.41
CA PRO A 328 -2.72 -5.79 -15.88
C PRO A 328 -2.83 -6.87 -14.79
N PHE A 329 -2.40 -6.58 -13.55
CA PHE A 329 -2.57 -7.51 -12.43
C PHE A 329 -4.04 -7.70 -12.06
N LEU A 330 -4.82 -6.60 -12.01
CA LEU A 330 -6.25 -6.68 -11.72
C LEU A 330 -7.00 -7.52 -12.77
N LEU A 331 -6.62 -7.42 -14.04
CA LEU A 331 -7.20 -8.21 -15.14
C LEU A 331 -6.81 -9.69 -15.07
N VAL A 332 -5.54 -9.97 -14.81
CA VAL A 332 -4.99 -11.33 -14.75
C VAL A 332 -5.50 -12.07 -13.52
N PHE A 333 -5.44 -11.46 -12.34
CA PHE A 333 -5.76 -12.13 -11.08
C PHE A 333 -7.23 -12.03 -10.69
N ALA A 334 -7.92 -10.91 -10.89
CA ALA A 334 -9.37 -10.73 -10.75
C ALA A 334 -10.10 -11.78 -9.87
N GLY A 335 -9.94 -11.66 -8.55
CA GLY A 335 -10.55 -12.55 -7.56
C GLY A 335 -9.83 -13.90 -7.35
N ARG A 336 -8.62 -14.03 -7.90
CA ARG A 336 -7.73 -15.19 -7.73
C ARG A 336 -6.46 -14.81 -6.98
N VAL A 337 -6.63 -14.02 -5.93
CA VAL A 337 -5.61 -13.65 -4.95
C VAL A 337 -5.92 -14.38 -3.65
N ALA A 338 -4.88 -14.78 -2.90
CA ALA A 338 -5.06 -15.28 -1.54
C ALA A 338 -5.21 -14.07 -0.60
N PRO A 339 -6.24 -14.05 0.25
CA PRO A 339 -6.46 -12.92 1.13
C PRO A 339 -5.33 -12.84 2.17
N ILE A 340 -4.74 -11.65 2.29
CA ILE A 340 -3.80 -11.30 3.36
C ILE A 340 -4.45 -10.22 4.23
N GLU A 341 -4.20 -10.25 5.52
CA GLU A 341 -4.72 -9.24 6.45
C GLU A 341 -4.30 -7.82 6.06
N HIS A 342 -5.22 -6.85 6.22
CA HIS A 342 -4.97 -5.45 5.84
C HIS A 342 -3.82 -4.79 6.60
N ARG A 343 -3.42 -5.32 7.77
CA ARG A 343 -2.26 -4.83 8.54
C ARG A 343 -0.96 -4.81 7.75
N TRP A 344 -0.86 -5.65 6.72
CA TRP A 344 0.31 -5.77 5.85
C TRP A 344 0.36 -4.75 4.73
N ASN A 345 -0.61 -3.83 4.63
CA ASN A 345 -0.55 -2.75 3.65
C ASN A 345 -1.43 -1.55 4.04
N GLN A 346 -0.98 -0.74 5.01
CA GLN A 346 -1.53 0.58 5.28
C GLN A 346 -1.12 1.55 4.16
N HIS A 347 -1.78 1.42 3.01
CA HIS A 347 -1.47 2.14 1.78
C HIS A 347 -2.11 3.53 1.74
N GLY A 348 -1.62 4.37 0.84
CA GLY A 348 -2.12 5.72 0.60
C GLY A 348 -1.51 6.80 1.49
N LEU A 349 -0.49 6.47 2.31
CA LEU A 349 0.17 7.45 3.18
C LEU A 349 0.93 8.53 2.40
N GLY A 350 1.15 8.29 1.10
CA GLY A 350 1.67 9.28 0.16
C GLY A 350 0.68 10.41 -0.18
N GLY A 351 -0.54 10.37 0.38
CA GLY A 351 -1.52 11.45 0.33
C GLY A 351 -2.26 11.61 -1.00
N ASP A 352 -3.28 12.47 -1.00
CA ASP A 352 -3.86 12.98 -2.24
C ASP A 352 -2.97 14.09 -2.79
N ASN A 353 -2.37 13.82 -3.96
CA ASN A 353 -1.45 14.73 -4.64
C ASN A 353 -2.12 16.05 -5.07
N VAL A 354 -3.45 16.09 -5.20
CA VAL A 354 -4.20 17.30 -5.60
C VAL A 354 -4.45 18.21 -4.39
N LYS A 355 -4.67 17.62 -3.22
CA LYS A 355 -5.02 18.35 -1.99
C LYS A 355 -3.86 18.48 -0.99
N GLY A 356 -2.72 17.84 -1.27
CA GLY A 356 -1.57 17.80 -0.34
C GLY A 356 -1.92 17.19 1.02
N SER A 357 -2.94 16.32 1.07
CA SER A 357 -3.49 15.85 2.34
C SER A 357 -2.66 14.71 2.94
N CYS A 358 -2.44 14.79 4.25
CA CYS A 358 -1.98 13.67 5.05
C CYS A 358 -3.15 12.72 5.30
N ARG A 359 -2.96 11.42 5.03
CA ARG A 359 -3.96 10.40 5.36
C ARG A 359 -3.67 9.80 6.73
N GLU A 360 -4.73 9.47 7.46
CA GLU A 360 -4.65 8.67 8.67
C GLU A 360 -4.51 7.17 8.34
N LEU A 361 -4.12 6.39 9.34
CA LEU A 361 -4.10 4.92 9.25
C LEU A 361 -5.53 4.38 9.13
N HIS A 362 -5.70 3.28 8.41
CA HIS A 362 -6.94 2.54 8.46
C HIS A 362 -7.08 1.86 9.83
N PRO A 363 -8.31 1.68 10.35
CA PRO A 363 -8.53 0.99 11.62
C PRO A 363 -7.93 -0.41 11.64
N GLY A 364 -7.44 -0.82 12.82
CA GLY A 364 -6.90 -2.15 13.05
C GLY A 364 -5.38 -2.17 13.29
N PRO A 365 -4.80 -3.36 13.45
CA PRO A 365 -3.37 -3.52 13.67
C PRO A 365 -2.56 -3.10 12.44
N VAL A 366 -1.30 -2.74 12.66
CA VAL A 366 -0.38 -2.29 11.62
C VAL A 366 0.91 -3.10 11.70
N SER A 367 1.26 -3.73 10.58
CA SER A 367 2.54 -4.44 10.40
C SER A 367 3.38 -3.80 9.29
N LEU A 368 2.76 -3.04 8.37
CA LEU A 368 3.43 -2.37 7.27
C LEU A 368 2.73 -1.05 6.91
N LEU A 369 3.53 0.02 6.83
CA LEU A 369 3.13 1.38 6.47
C LEU A 369 3.62 1.69 5.05
N HIS A 370 2.76 2.14 4.15
CA HIS A 370 3.10 2.30 2.74
C HIS A 370 2.70 3.68 2.19
N TRP A 371 3.71 4.48 1.83
CA TRP A 371 3.58 5.81 1.21
C TRP A 371 3.29 5.75 -0.29
N SER A 372 2.40 4.82 -0.66
CA SER A 372 1.88 4.73 -2.03
C SER A 372 1.19 6.05 -2.38
N GLY A 373 1.58 6.65 -3.51
CA GLY A 373 1.18 8.02 -3.86
C GLY A 373 2.40 8.83 -4.33
N SER A 374 2.28 10.16 -4.43
CA SER A 374 3.47 10.99 -4.77
C SER A 374 4.19 11.53 -3.56
N GLY A 375 3.51 11.74 -2.43
CA GLY A 375 4.14 12.26 -1.23
C GLY A 375 5.07 11.23 -0.64
N LYS A 376 6.37 11.51 -0.66
CA LYS A 376 7.38 10.64 -0.06
C LYS A 376 7.82 11.21 1.29
N PRO A 377 7.98 10.37 2.32
CA PRO A 377 8.26 10.85 3.67
C PRO A 377 9.60 11.61 3.70
N TRP A 378 10.63 11.12 3.02
CA TRP A 378 11.92 11.82 2.94
C TRP A 378 11.83 13.21 2.29
N LEU A 379 11.03 13.36 1.23
CA LEU A 379 10.84 14.67 0.58
C LEU A 379 10.09 15.65 1.49
N ARG A 380 9.08 15.16 2.21
CA ARG A 380 8.30 15.97 3.15
C ARG A 380 9.12 16.38 4.38
N LEU A 381 9.96 15.47 4.89
CA LEU A 381 10.90 15.75 5.98
C LEU A 381 11.95 16.78 5.56
N ASP A 382 12.60 16.60 4.41
CA ASP A 382 13.62 17.52 3.90
C ASP A 382 13.06 18.93 3.62
N SER A 383 11.80 19.00 3.17
CA SER A 383 11.11 20.29 2.94
C SER A 383 10.50 20.91 4.20
N ASN A 384 10.72 20.32 5.37
CA ASN A 384 10.16 20.73 6.66
C ASN A 384 8.62 20.87 6.62
N ARG A 385 7.96 19.96 5.89
CA ARG A 385 6.50 19.84 5.78
C ARG A 385 6.04 18.39 6.02
N PRO A 386 6.41 17.76 7.15
CA PRO A 386 6.05 16.38 7.41
C PRO A 386 4.55 16.22 7.63
N CYS A 387 4.01 15.13 7.11
CA CYS A 387 2.78 14.56 7.65
C CYS A 387 3.07 13.89 9.00
N PRO A 388 2.09 13.81 9.92
CA PRO A 388 2.30 13.19 11.23
C PRO A 388 2.92 11.78 11.16
N LEU A 389 2.48 10.97 10.19
CA LEU A 389 2.98 9.60 10.02
C LEU A 389 4.41 9.54 9.43
N ASP A 390 4.91 10.59 8.78
CA ASP A 390 6.28 10.60 8.26
C ASP A 390 7.32 10.48 9.40
N ALA A 391 6.96 10.88 10.62
CA ALA A 391 7.75 10.66 11.83
C ALA A 391 7.92 9.18 12.18
N LEU A 392 7.03 8.29 11.72
CA LEU A 392 7.19 6.84 11.87
C LEU A 392 8.17 6.25 10.85
N TRP A 393 8.41 6.94 9.74
CA TRP A 393 9.40 6.54 8.73
C TRP A 393 10.81 7.01 9.12
N ALA A 394 10.93 8.21 9.68
CA ALA A 394 12.20 8.87 9.99
C ALA A 394 13.24 8.02 10.76
N PRO A 395 12.88 7.15 11.74
CA PRO A 395 13.85 6.33 12.45
C PRO A 395 14.65 5.36 11.57
N TYR A 396 14.09 4.95 10.43
CA TYR A 396 14.73 4.02 9.51
C TYR A 396 15.59 4.71 8.46
N ASP A 397 15.56 6.05 8.41
CA ASP A 397 16.31 6.82 7.44
C ASP A 397 17.81 6.79 7.73
N LEU A 398 18.53 6.03 6.92
CA LEU A 398 19.99 5.94 6.99
C LEU A 398 20.67 7.06 6.20
N TYR A 399 19.94 7.92 5.49
CA TYR A 399 20.55 9.00 4.72
C TYR A 399 21.32 9.96 5.65
N GLY A 400 22.60 10.15 5.36
CA GLY A 400 23.46 11.09 6.05
C GLY A 400 23.42 12.43 5.33
N HIS A 401 22.93 13.48 5.99
CA HIS A 401 23.15 14.83 5.50
C HIS A 401 24.66 15.10 5.50
N PRO A 402 25.23 15.67 4.42
CA PRO A 402 26.56 16.25 4.50
C PRO A 402 26.50 17.31 5.61
N HIS A 403 27.30 17.13 6.67
CA HIS A 403 27.50 18.17 7.67
C HIS A 403 28.30 19.33 7.09
#